data_AF-A0A2V9WMC5-F1
#
_entry.id   AF-A0A2V9WMC5-F1
#
_cell.length_a   1.000
_cell.length_b   1.000
_cell.length_c   1.000
_cell.angle_alpha   90.00
_cell.angle_beta   90.00
_cell.angle_gamma   90.00
#
_symmetry.space_group_name_H-M   'P 1'
#
loop_
_entity.id
_entity.type
_entity.pdbx_description
1 polymer ?
#
loop_
_entity_poly.entity_id
_entity_poly.type
_entity_poly.pdbx_seq_one_letter_code
_entity_poly.pdbx_strand_id
1 'polypeptide(L)'
;MTLLDAREYDPARERHRRNRIISAVVLLLVVGVLAWMYRNWPEEHVVEKFFSALQHQDYENAYGIWMHDPQWKQHPEKYAQYPFTEFYRDWGPGGEWGLVKSYKVYGSATPKGGGSGVIVEVIVNNRAEHARLWVQKSDKTLTFSPY
;
A
#
# COMPACT_ATOMS: atom_id res chain seq x y z
N MET A 1 -54.83 32.95 -17.67
CA MET A 1 -53.80 32.02 -17.15
C MET A 1 -54.52 31.01 -16.28
N THR A 2 -54.66 29.79 -16.77
CA THR A 2 -55.59 28.77 -16.25
C THR A 2 -54.97 27.94 -15.13
N LEU A 3 -55.77 27.63 -14.11
CA LEU A 3 -55.53 26.62 -13.05
C LEU A 3 -55.60 25.17 -13.58
N LEU A 4 -55.67 24.97 -14.90
CA LEU A 4 -55.94 23.70 -15.58
C LEU A 4 -54.67 23.05 -16.19
N ASP A 5 -53.49 23.45 -15.75
CA ASP A 5 -52.22 22.84 -16.14
C ASP A 5 -51.41 22.39 -14.91
N ALA A 6 -52.12 21.84 -13.92
CA ALA A 6 -51.49 21.18 -12.78
C ALA A 6 -50.98 19.82 -13.28
N ARG A 7 -49.66 19.69 -13.46
CA ARG A 7 -49.01 18.39 -13.73
C ARG A 7 -49.55 17.35 -12.75
N GLU A 8 -50.08 16.24 -13.28
CA GLU A 8 -50.52 15.11 -12.47
C GLU A 8 -49.40 14.70 -11.52
N TYR A 9 -49.73 14.62 -10.22
CA TYR A 9 -48.81 14.17 -9.20
C TYR A 9 -48.53 12.68 -9.42
N ASP A 10 -47.35 12.37 -9.96
CA ASP A 10 -46.88 11.00 -10.17
C ASP A 10 -46.03 10.55 -8.96
N PRO A 11 -46.59 9.80 -8.00
CA PRO A 11 -45.86 9.33 -6.83
C PRO A 11 -44.77 8.32 -7.18
N ALA A 12 -44.86 7.64 -8.33
CA ALA A 12 -43.83 6.70 -8.76
C ALA A 12 -42.56 7.45 -9.19
N ARG A 13 -42.71 8.55 -9.94
CA ARG A 13 -41.58 9.40 -10.35
C ARG A 13 -40.83 10.01 -9.16
N GLU A 14 -41.55 10.43 -8.13
CA GLU A 14 -40.95 10.96 -6.90
C GLU A 14 -40.26 9.86 -6.06
N ARG A 15 -40.85 8.67 -5.97
CA ARG A 15 -40.23 7.49 -5.35
C ARG A 15 -38.95 7.08 -6.08
N HIS A 16 -38.95 7.04 -7.40
CA HIS A 16 -37.76 6.75 -8.19
C HIS A 16 -36.68 7.82 -8.01
N ARG A 17 -37.05 9.11 -7.96
CA ARG A 17 -36.10 10.20 -7.70
C ARG A 17 -35.48 10.06 -6.30
N ARG A 18 -36.30 9.83 -5.28
CA ARG A 18 -35.86 9.60 -3.90
C ARG A 18 -34.93 8.39 -3.81
N ASN A 19 -35.31 7.26 -4.40
CA ASN A 19 -34.49 6.05 -4.38
C ASN A 19 -33.16 6.27 -5.11
N ARG A 20 -33.15 6.96 -6.26
CA ARG A 20 -31.90 7.30 -6.97
C ARG A 20 -30.99 8.18 -6.12
N ILE A 21 -31.54 9.18 -5.42
CA ILE A 21 -30.76 10.05 -4.53
C ILE A 21 -30.17 9.23 -3.36
N ILE A 22 -30.98 8.40 -2.71
CA ILE A 22 -30.51 7.54 -1.62
C ILE A 22 -29.41 6.58 -2.11
N SER A 23 -29.64 5.92 -3.25
CA SER A 23 -28.65 5.03 -3.87
C SER A 23 -27.35 5.77 -4.19
N ALA A 24 -27.42 7.01 -4.71
CA ALA A 24 -26.23 7.81 -4.99
C ALA A 24 -25.47 8.19 -3.71
N VAL A 25 -26.17 8.58 -2.64
CA VAL A 25 -25.56 8.90 -1.35
C VAL A 25 -24.88 7.67 -0.75
N VAL A 26 -25.56 6.53 -0.75
CA VAL A 26 -24.99 5.26 -0.27
C VAL A 26 -23.76 4.87 -1.08
N LEU A 27 -23.83 4.99 -2.41
CA LEU A 27 -22.69 4.69 -3.29
C LEU A 27 -21.49 5.58 -2.97
N LEU A 28 -21.69 6.89 -2.77
CA LEU A 28 -20.61 7.82 -2.41
C LEU A 28 -19.98 7.46 -1.06
N LEU A 29 -20.78 7.06 -0.06
CA LEU A 29 -20.26 6.62 1.22
C LEU A 29 -19.43 5.34 1.08
N VAL A 30 -19.91 4.35 0.33
CA VAL A 30 -19.17 3.11 0.08
C VAL A 30 -17.85 3.39 -0.64
N VAL A 31 -17.87 4.21 -1.70
CA VAL A 31 -16.65 4.60 -2.42
C VAL A 31 -15.70 5.36 -1.50
N GLY A 32 -16.19 6.26 -0.64
CA GLY A 32 -15.38 6.98 0.32
C GLY A 32 -14.70 6.06 1.33
N VAL A 33 -15.43 5.08 1.88
CA VAL A 33 -14.88 4.08 2.80
C VAL A 33 -13.84 3.21 2.12
N LEU A 34 -14.11 2.74 0.90
CA LEU A 34 -13.15 1.93 0.14
C LEU A 34 -11.89 2.74 -0.20
N ALA A 35 -12.03 3.98 -0.64
CA ALA A 35 -10.91 4.87 -0.93
C ALA A 35 -10.05 5.14 0.32
N TRP A 36 -10.68 5.27 1.49
CA TRP A 36 -9.96 5.42 2.75
C TRP A 36 -9.22 4.13 3.13
N MET A 37 -9.90 2.98 3.05
CA MET A 37 -9.36 1.68 3.44
C MET A 37 -8.19 1.25 2.55
N TYR A 38 -8.28 1.48 1.24
CA TYR A 38 -7.25 1.11 0.26
C TYR A 38 -6.27 2.25 -0.05
N ARG A 39 -6.23 3.32 0.75
CA ARG A 39 -5.38 4.48 0.47
C ARG A 39 -3.89 4.14 0.37
N ASN A 40 -3.42 3.19 1.18
CA ASN A 40 -2.01 2.78 1.23
C ASN A 40 -1.76 1.44 0.50
N TRP A 41 -2.75 0.95 -0.28
CA TRP A 41 -2.63 -0.31 -1.00
C TRP A 41 -1.41 -0.35 -1.95
N PRO A 42 -1.06 0.73 -2.67
CA PRO A 42 0.15 0.73 -3.50
C PRO A 42 1.44 0.50 -2.69
N GLU A 43 1.54 1.08 -1.49
CA GLU A 43 2.71 0.94 -0.61
C GLU A 43 2.79 -0.46 0.01
N GLU A 44 1.65 -0.99 0.48
CA GLU A 44 1.55 -2.37 0.97
C GLU A 44 1.96 -3.36 -0.12
N HIS A 45 1.51 -3.16 -1.36
CA HIS A 45 1.79 -4.05 -2.47
C HIS A 45 3.28 -4.08 -2.87
N VAL A 46 4.01 -2.97 -2.72
CA VAL A 46 5.47 -2.94 -2.93
C VAL A 46 6.17 -3.80 -1.88
N VAL A 47 5.75 -3.69 -0.62
CA VAL A 47 6.29 -4.48 0.48
C VAL A 47 5.94 -5.96 0.33
N GLU A 48 4.74 -6.29 -0.15
CA GLU A 48 4.38 -7.67 -0.50
C GLU A 48 5.31 -8.25 -1.57
N LYS A 49 5.60 -7.50 -2.64
CA LYS A 49 6.55 -7.95 -3.68
C LYS A 49 7.94 -8.15 -3.13
N PHE A 50 8.39 -7.23 -2.28
CA PHE A 50 9.69 -7.30 -1.62
C PHE A 50 9.82 -8.59 -0.79
N PHE A 51 8.87 -8.84 0.13
CA PHE A 51 8.90 -10.05 0.95
C PHE A 51 8.64 -11.33 0.16
N SER A 52 7.86 -11.27 -0.92
CA SER A 52 7.72 -12.38 -1.86
C SER A 52 9.07 -12.75 -2.49
N ALA A 53 9.85 -11.77 -2.95
CA ALA A 53 11.18 -12.01 -3.49
C ALA A 53 12.12 -12.62 -2.44
N LEU A 54 12.09 -12.11 -1.19
CA LEU A 54 12.86 -12.69 -0.08
C LEU A 54 12.45 -14.14 0.23
N GLN A 55 11.16 -14.45 0.18
CA GLN A 55 10.65 -15.81 0.40
C GLN A 55 11.14 -16.80 -0.67
N HIS A 56 11.24 -16.34 -1.93
CA HIS A 56 11.81 -17.11 -3.04
C HIS A 56 13.35 -17.09 -3.06
N GLN A 57 14.00 -16.46 -2.07
CA GLN A 57 15.45 -16.29 -1.99
C GLN A 57 16.05 -15.52 -3.19
N ASP A 58 15.22 -14.73 -3.86
CA ASP A 58 15.61 -13.87 -4.98
C ASP A 58 16.03 -12.50 -4.44
N TYR A 59 17.21 -12.45 -3.82
CA TYR A 59 17.71 -11.26 -3.15
C TYR A 59 18.04 -10.13 -4.12
N GLU A 60 18.45 -10.44 -5.35
CA GLU A 60 18.77 -9.43 -6.35
C GLU A 60 17.52 -8.68 -6.82
N ASN A 61 16.41 -9.41 -7.02
CA ASN A 61 15.12 -8.81 -7.31
C ASN A 61 14.57 -8.07 -6.08
N ALA A 62 14.72 -8.64 -4.88
CA ALA A 62 14.32 -7.96 -3.64
C ALA A 62 15.04 -6.61 -3.48
N TYR A 63 16.33 -6.54 -3.78
CA TYR A 63 17.10 -5.29 -3.77
C TYR A 63 16.66 -4.32 -4.87
N GLY A 64 16.33 -4.83 -6.07
CA GLY A 64 15.73 -4.00 -7.11
C GLY A 64 14.39 -3.40 -6.70
N ILE A 65 13.55 -4.16 -5.99
CA ILE A 65 12.30 -3.64 -5.42
C ILE A 65 12.59 -2.61 -4.33
N TRP A 66 13.57 -2.88 -3.45
CA TRP A 66 13.99 -1.98 -2.37
C TRP A 66 14.41 -0.61 -2.91
N MET A 67 15.22 -0.58 -3.96
CA MET A 67 15.68 0.65 -4.61
C MET A 67 14.68 1.23 -5.62
N HIS A 68 13.55 0.55 -5.85
CA HIS A 68 12.62 0.83 -6.95
C HIS A 68 13.35 0.96 -8.31
N ASP A 69 14.29 0.05 -8.55
CA ASP A 69 15.10 -0.01 -9.77
C ASP A 69 15.37 -1.48 -10.16
N PRO A 70 14.61 -2.04 -11.12
CA PRO A 70 14.83 -3.40 -11.60
C PRO A 70 16.15 -3.56 -12.38
N GLN A 71 16.76 -2.46 -12.81
CA GLN A 71 18.01 -2.43 -13.58
C GLN A 71 19.20 -1.95 -12.74
N TRP A 72 19.09 -2.00 -11.40
CA TRP A 72 20.12 -1.50 -10.47
C TRP A 72 21.54 -2.00 -10.78
N LYS A 73 21.67 -3.20 -11.34
CA LYS A 73 22.96 -3.80 -11.75
C LYS A 73 23.69 -3.01 -12.83
N GLN A 74 22.99 -2.18 -13.59
CA GLN A 74 23.58 -1.33 -14.63
C GLN A 74 24.27 -0.09 -14.01
N HIS A 75 23.84 0.32 -12.81
CA HIS A 75 24.30 1.54 -12.14
C HIS A 75 24.54 1.31 -10.63
N PRO A 76 25.36 0.31 -10.23
CA PRO A 76 25.58 0.00 -8.82
C PRO A 76 26.16 1.18 -8.03
N GLU A 77 26.93 2.06 -8.69
CA GLU A 77 27.50 3.29 -8.12
C GLU A 77 26.44 4.27 -7.59
N LYS A 78 25.23 4.25 -8.15
CA LYS A 78 24.11 5.08 -7.68
C LYS A 78 23.71 4.73 -6.25
N TYR A 79 23.95 3.49 -5.82
CA TYR A 79 23.54 2.95 -4.53
C TYR A 79 24.70 2.74 -3.57
N ALA A 80 25.79 3.50 -3.72
CA ALA A 80 26.99 3.36 -2.89
C ALA A 80 26.74 3.54 -1.37
N GLN A 81 25.68 4.24 -0.98
CA GLN A 81 25.30 4.41 0.43
C GLN A 81 24.69 3.15 1.07
N TYR A 82 24.08 2.28 0.27
CA TYR A 82 23.49 1.03 0.73
C TYR A 82 23.59 -0.02 -0.39
N PRO A 83 24.80 -0.53 -0.66
CA PRO A 83 25.04 -1.45 -1.77
C PRO A 83 24.40 -2.82 -1.49
N PHE A 84 24.27 -3.62 -2.54
CA PHE A 84 23.66 -4.96 -2.46
C PHE A 84 24.30 -5.86 -1.39
N THR A 85 25.59 -5.73 -1.10
CA THR A 85 26.28 -6.52 -0.07
C THR A 85 25.77 -6.20 1.34
N GLU A 86 25.49 -4.93 1.63
CA GLU A 86 24.93 -4.49 2.91
C GLU A 86 23.48 -4.97 3.01
N PHE A 87 22.70 -4.79 1.94
CA PHE A 87 21.35 -5.33 1.83
C PHE A 87 21.30 -6.85 2.08
N TYR A 88 22.20 -7.61 1.45
CA TYR A 88 22.26 -9.07 1.62
C TYR A 88 22.66 -9.46 3.05
N ARG A 89 23.45 -8.64 3.75
CA ARG A 89 23.77 -8.87 5.16
C ARG A 89 22.55 -8.68 6.05
N ASP A 90 21.71 -7.69 5.76
CA ASP A 90 20.54 -7.37 6.59
C ASP A 90 19.35 -8.30 6.29
N TRP A 91 19.13 -8.63 5.01
CA TRP A 91 17.95 -9.35 4.52
C TRP A 91 18.22 -10.77 4.01
N GLY A 92 19.49 -11.18 3.92
CA GLY A 92 19.88 -12.53 3.52
C GLY A 92 19.60 -13.59 4.59
N PRO A 93 19.93 -14.86 4.34
CA PRO A 93 19.65 -15.97 5.26
C PRO A 93 20.29 -15.81 6.65
N GLY A 94 21.39 -15.06 6.75
CA GLY A 94 22.11 -14.75 7.99
C GLY A 94 21.74 -13.40 8.60
N GLY A 95 20.81 -12.66 8.00
CA GLY A 95 20.34 -11.37 8.50
C GLY A 95 19.39 -11.49 9.69
N GLU A 96 18.89 -10.35 10.15
CA GLU A 96 18.00 -10.24 11.32
C GLU A 96 16.78 -11.18 11.24
N TRP A 97 16.18 -11.26 10.05
CA TRP A 97 14.96 -12.03 9.80
C TRP A 97 15.23 -13.50 9.45
N GLY A 98 16.51 -13.86 9.28
CA GLY A 98 16.94 -15.15 8.79
C GLY A 98 16.32 -15.52 7.44
N LEU A 99 16.20 -16.81 7.15
CA LEU A 99 15.48 -17.26 5.97
C LEU A 99 13.99 -16.94 6.06
N VAL A 100 13.49 -16.06 5.19
CA VAL A 100 12.06 -15.75 5.09
C VAL A 100 11.34 -16.95 4.49
N LYS A 101 10.47 -17.60 5.28
CA LYS A 101 9.65 -18.76 4.87
C LYS A 101 8.19 -18.38 4.73
N SER A 102 7.73 -17.41 5.51
CA SER A 102 6.37 -16.86 5.44
C SER A 102 6.39 -15.39 5.81
N TYR A 103 5.49 -14.62 5.21
CA TYR A 103 5.28 -13.22 5.56
C TYR A 103 3.80 -12.88 5.52
N LYS A 104 3.40 -11.85 6.26
CA LYS A 104 2.05 -11.28 6.19
C LYS A 104 2.12 -9.78 6.48
N VAL A 105 1.60 -8.96 5.59
CA VAL A 105 1.38 -7.53 5.87
C VAL A 105 0.35 -7.42 6.99
N TYR A 106 0.76 -6.82 8.10
CA TYR A 106 -0.07 -6.65 9.29
C TYR A 106 -0.92 -5.38 9.20
N GLY A 107 -0.32 -4.30 8.71
CA GLY A 107 -1.01 -3.05 8.47
C GLY A 107 -0.05 -1.95 8.04
N SER A 108 -0.63 -0.80 7.66
CA SER A 108 0.13 0.36 7.25
C SER A 108 -0.39 1.65 7.90
N ALA A 109 0.52 2.58 8.19
CA ALA A 109 0.18 3.85 8.80
C ALA A 109 1.07 4.98 8.26
N THR A 110 0.48 6.15 8.03
CA THR A 110 1.27 7.37 7.86
C THR A 110 1.60 7.92 9.26
N PRO A 111 2.85 8.35 9.54
CA PRO A 111 3.23 8.89 10.85
C PRO A 111 2.34 10.04 11.32
N LYS A 112 2.24 10.19 12.65
CA LYS A 112 1.59 11.35 13.27
C LYS A 112 2.40 12.61 12.93
N GLY A 113 1.72 13.63 12.41
CA GLY A 113 2.36 14.86 11.90
C GLY A 113 2.52 14.88 10.37
N GLY A 114 2.14 13.79 9.69
CA GLY A 114 2.34 13.64 8.26
C GLY A 114 3.77 13.15 7.96
N GLY A 115 3.97 12.73 6.72
CA GLY A 115 5.24 12.21 6.25
C GLY A 115 5.18 11.97 4.76
N SER A 116 6.34 11.96 4.11
CA SER A 116 6.44 11.69 2.69
C SER A 116 6.20 10.21 2.33
N GLY A 117 6.08 9.34 3.34
CA GLY A 117 5.96 7.89 3.19
C GLY A 117 4.91 7.27 4.11
N VAL A 118 4.87 5.94 4.05
CA VAL A 118 3.99 5.07 4.83
C VAL A 118 4.85 4.03 5.52
N ILE A 119 4.60 3.79 6.81
CA ILE A 119 5.18 2.65 7.53
C ILE A 119 4.29 1.45 7.26
N VAL A 120 4.87 0.37 6.76
CA VAL A 120 4.20 -0.92 6.57
C VAL A 120 4.81 -1.92 7.53
N GLU A 121 3.97 -2.53 8.36
CA GLU A 121 4.36 -3.57 9.29
C GLU A 121 4.13 -4.95 8.67
N VAL A 122 5.10 -5.84 8.82
CA VAL A 122 5.07 -7.20 8.29
C VAL A 122 5.44 -8.20 9.37
N ILE A 123 4.59 -9.20 9.56
CA ILE A 123 4.89 -10.37 10.37
C ILE A 123 5.75 -11.30 9.52
N VAL A 124 6.99 -11.52 9.91
CA VAL A 124 7.93 -12.41 9.22
C VAL A 124 8.08 -13.69 10.02
N ASN A 125 7.95 -14.85 9.37
CA ASN A 125 8.11 -16.17 10.00
C ASN A 125 7.25 -16.38 11.27
N ASN A 126 6.06 -15.76 11.31
CA ASN A 126 5.16 -15.75 12.48
C ASN A 126 5.84 -15.27 13.79
N ARG A 127 6.87 -14.43 13.68
CA ARG A 127 7.53 -13.82 14.82
C ARG A 127 6.61 -12.77 15.47
N ALA A 128 6.75 -12.60 16.78
CA ALA A 128 6.05 -11.56 17.53
C ALA A 128 6.57 -10.16 17.17
N GLU A 129 7.85 -10.04 16.81
CA GLU A 129 8.44 -8.80 16.31
C GLU A 129 8.08 -8.62 14.83
N HIS A 130 7.58 -7.44 14.49
CA HIS A 130 7.18 -7.09 13.14
C HIS A 130 8.31 -6.33 12.44
N ALA A 131 8.61 -6.68 11.20
CA ALA A 131 9.46 -5.86 10.35
C ALA A 131 8.69 -4.58 9.98
N ARG A 132 9.32 -3.42 10.15
CA ARG A 132 8.73 -2.12 9.79
C ARG A 132 9.51 -1.49 8.66
N LEU A 133 8.86 -1.37 7.50
CA LEU A 133 9.45 -0.74 6.33
C LEU A 133 8.81 0.61 6.09
N TRP A 134 9.65 1.60 5.80
CA TRP A 134 9.19 2.86 5.26
C TRP A 134 9.11 2.77 3.75
N VAL A 135 7.95 3.12 3.20
CA VAL A 135 7.70 3.22 1.76
C VAL A 135 7.52 4.67 1.41
N GLN A 136 8.42 5.22 0.60
CA GLN A 136 8.32 6.59 0.14
C GLN A 136 7.19 6.74 -0.89
N LYS A 137 6.25 7.69 -0.72
CA LYS A 137 5.08 7.80 -1.61
C LYS A 137 5.46 8.23 -3.03
N SER A 138 6.50 9.07 -3.16
CA SER A 138 6.90 9.69 -4.44
C SER A 138 7.48 8.68 -5.44
N ASP A 139 8.35 7.79 -4.97
CA ASP A 139 9.12 6.88 -5.83
C ASP A 139 9.03 5.42 -5.39
N LYS A 140 8.29 5.12 -4.32
CA LYS A 140 8.11 3.76 -3.78
C LYS A 140 9.41 3.07 -3.35
N THR A 141 10.48 3.83 -3.11
CA THR A 141 11.69 3.31 -2.50
C THR A 141 11.40 2.83 -1.08
N LEU A 142 12.07 1.74 -0.69
CA LEU A 142 12.01 1.17 0.64
C LEU A 142 13.21 1.63 1.46
N THR A 143 12.97 1.97 2.71
CA THR A 143 14.02 2.16 3.70
C THR A 143 13.61 1.53 5.02
N PHE A 144 14.55 1.39 5.95
CA PHE A 144 14.22 1.09 7.33
C PHE A 144 13.29 2.17 7.90
N SER A 145 12.29 1.74 8.68
CA SER A 145 11.42 2.68 9.40
C SER A 145 12.24 3.42 10.48
N PRO A 146 12.16 4.76 10.56
CA PRO A 146 12.78 5.51 11.66
C PRO A 146 11.95 5.50 12.96
N TYR A 147 10.87 4.70 13.03
CA TYR A 147 9.88 4.63 14.10
C TYR A 147 9.64 3.19 14.60
#